data_AF-A0A6P0TAH4-F1
#
_entry.id   AF-A0A6P0TAH4-F1
#
_cell.length_a   1.000
_cell.length_b   1.000
_cell.length_c   1.000
_cell.angle_alpha   90.00
_cell.angle_beta   90.00
_cell.angle_gamma   90.00
#
_symmetry.space_group_name_H-M   'P 1'
#
loop_
_entity.id
_entity.type
_entity.pdbx_description
1 polymer ?
#
loop_
_entity_poly.entity_id
_entity_poly.type
_entity_poly.pdbx_seq_one_letter_code
_entity_poly.pdbx_strand_id
1 'polypeptide(L)' 'MMNPRRNVSDETAKAIDDEVKEIVETGHQQALAILNENRELLETIAKEILDTEVIEGDKLQELLSKVKSADKEPAVV' A
#
# COMPACT_ATOMS: atom_id res chain seq x y z
N MET A 1 -21.85 5.10 30.84
CA MET A 1 -20.73 4.75 29.95
C MET A 1 -19.70 5.87 30.00
N MET A 2 -18.50 5.57 30.47
CA MET A 2 -17.40 6.55 30.60
C MET A 2 -16.75 6.69 29.22
N ASN A 3 -16.75 7.88 28.64
CA ASN A 3 -16.16 8.15 27.33
C ASN A 3 -14.63 8.27 27.51
N PRO A 4 -13.79 7.32 27.03
CA PRO A 4 -12.35 7.32 27.29
C PRO A 4 -11.62 8.54 26.69
N ARG A 5 -12.28 9.25 25.77
CA ARG A 5 -11.83 10.55 25.22
C ARG A 5 -11.73 11.69 26.24
N ARG A 6 -12.26 11.53 27.46
CA ARG A 6 -12.22 12.59 28.50
C ARG A 6 -10.96 12.62 29.35
N ASN A 7 -10.02 11.69 29.16
CA ASN A 7 -8.79 11.58 29.99
C ASN A 7 -7.50 11.89 29.23
N VAL A 8 -7.58 12.41 27.99
CA VAL A 8 -6.41 12.76 27.18
C VAL A 8 -6.29 14.27 27.19
N SER A 9 -5.10 14.80 27.49
CA SER A 9 -4.87 16.24 27.42
C SER A 9 -4.98 16.72 25.97
N ASP A 10 -5.37 17.97 25.73
CA ASP A 10 -5.46 18.52 24.37
C ASP A 10 -4.12 18.40 23.62
N GLU A 11 -3.00 18.51 24.34
CA GLU A 11 -1.65 18.33 23.81
C GLU A 11 -1.38 16.89 23.37
N THR A 12 -1.77 15.91 24.20
CA THR A 12 -1.63 14.48 23.86
C THR A 12 -2.57 14.08 22.72
N ALA A 13 -3.78 14.63 22.67
CA ALA A 13 -4.72 14.37 21.58
C ALA A 13 -4.17 14.90 20.25
N LYS A 14 -3.60 16.11 20.26
CA LYS A 14 -2.95 16.69 19.08
C LYS A 14 -1.77 15.85 18.60
N ALA A 15 -0.92 15.38 19.51
CA ALA A 15 0.22 14.53 19.16
C ALA A 15 -0.21 13.21 18.50
N ILE A 16 -1.34 12.62 18.96
CA ILE A 16 -1.90 11.42 18.34
C ILE A 16 -2.39 11.71 16.91
N ASP A 17 -3.14 12.80 16.72
CA ASP A 17 -3.66 13.16 15.40
C ASP A 17 -2.52 13.45 14.39
N ASP A 18 -1.45 14.11 14.84
CA ASP A 18 -0.27 14.39 14.03
C ASP A 18 0.44 13.08 13.62
N GLU A 19 0.63 12.14 14.54
CA GLU A 19 1.25 10.84 14.24
C GLU A 19 0.40 9.99 13.28
N VAL A 20 -0.93 9.96 13.48
CA VAL A 20 -1.84 9.26 12.57
C VAL A 20 -1.74 9.83 11.16
N LYS A 21 -1.63 11.16 11.04
CA LYS A 21 -1.46 11.81 9.75
C LYS A 21 -0.13 11.43 9.08
N GLU A 22 0.97 11.44 9.82
CA GLU A 22 2.29 11.02 9.34
C GLU A 22 2.29 9.58 8.83
N ILE A 23 1.68 8.65 9.57
CA ILE A 23 1.57 7.24 9.16
C ILE A 23 0.81 7.11 7.83
N VAL A 24 -0.33 7.79 7.70
CA VAL A 24 -1.17 7.72 6.49
C VAL A 24 -0.44 8.34 5.30
N GLU A 25 0.18 9.50 5.48
CA GLU A 25 0.93 10.20 4.43
C GLU A 25 2.12 9.36 3.97
N THR A 26 2.88 8.79 4.90
CA THR A 26 4.01 7.91 4.61
C THR A 26 3.56 6.69 3.81
N GLY A 27 2.51 5.99 4.24
CA GLY A 27 1.97 4.84 3.53
C GLY A 27 1.47 5.20 2.13
N HIS A 28 0.83 6.36 1.98
CA HIS A 28 0.39 6.85 0.68
C HIS A 28 1.57 7.14 -0.27
N GLN A 29 2.62 7.80 0.23
CA GLN A 29 3.83 8.07 -0.56
C GLN A 29 4.56 6.79 -0.95
N GLN A 30 4.66 5.81 -0.05
CA GLN A 30 5.23 4.50 -0.34
C GLN A 30 4.42 3.77 -1.42
N ALA A 31 3.09 3.76 -1.32
CA ALA A 31 2.24 3.16 -2.34
C ALA A 31 2.45 3.83 -3.70
N LEU A 32 2.50 5.16 -3.76
CA LEU A 32 2.78 5.91 -5.00
C LEU A 32 4.16 5.58 -5.57
N ALA A 33 5.19 5.49 -4.73
CA ALA A 33 6.53 5.12 -5.17
C ALA A 33 6.54 3.72 -5.80
N ILE A 34 5.95 2.73 -5.14
CA ILE A 34 5.84 1.35 -5.65
C ILE A 34 5.10 1.32 -6.99
N LEU A 35 3.97 2.03 -7.09
CA LEU A 35 3.19 2.07 -8.34
C LEU A 35 3.97 2.74 -9.48
N ASN A 36 4.73 3.80 -9.19
CA ASN A 36 5.53 4.50 -10.18
C ASN A 36 6.74 3.66 -10.64
N GLU A 37 7.44 2.99 -9.73
CA GLU A 37 8.56 2.10 -10.06
C GLU A 37 8.12 0.90 -10.91
N ASN A 38 6.88 0.45 -10.71
CA ASN A 38 6.29 -0.69 -11.41
C ASN A 38 5.33 -0.28 -12.53
N ARG A 39 5.40 0.96 -13.00
CA ARG A 39 4.48 1.53 -13.99
C ARG A 39 4.40 0.70 -15.28
N GLU A 40 5.53 0.25 -15.80
CA GLU A 40 5.58 -0.58 -17.01
C GLU A 40 4.88 -1.93 -16.82
N LEU A 41 5.02 -2.54 -15.64
CA LEU A 41 4.37 -3.80 -15.31
C LEU A 41 2.85 -3.60 -15.16
N LEU A 42 2.42 -2.52 -14.51
CA LEU A 42 1.00 -2.14 -14.43
C LEU A 42 0.38 -1.95 -15.82
N GLU A 43 1.08 -1.26 -16.72
CA GLU A 43 0.61 -1.08 -18.11
C GLU A 43 0.53 -2.38 -18.88
N THR A 44 1.46 -3.31 -18.63
CA THR A 44 1.45 -4.64 -19.24
C THR A 44 0.22 -5.44 -18.78
N ILE A 45 -0.01 -5.49 -17.46
CA ILE A 45 -1.17 -6.16 -16.86
C ILE A 45 -2.47 -5.52 -17.37
N ALA A 46 -2.55 -4.19 -17.42
CA ALA A 46 -3.73 -3.48 -17.90
C ALA A 46 -4.06 -3.80 -19.37
N LYS A 47 -3.05 -3.84 -20.25
CA LYS A 47 -3.24 -4.24 -21.66
C LYS A 47 -3.75 -5.67 -21.76
N GLU A 48 -3.18 -6.56 -20.96
CA GLU A 48 -3.58 -7.96 -20.97
C GLU A 48 -5.03 -8.15 -20.51
N ILE A 49 -5.48 -7.41 -19.49
CA ILE A 49 -6.89 -7.38 -19.06
C ILE A 49 -7.78 -6.82 -20.18
N LEU A 50 -7.34 -5.81 -20.92
CA LEU A 50 -8.11 -5.29 -22.06
C LEU A 50 -8.28 -6.32 -23.18
N ASP A 51 -7.26 -7.15 -23.43
CA ASP A 51 -7.30 -8.15 -24.49
C ASP A 51 -8.06 -9.43 -24.10
N THR A 52 -7.93 -9.86 -22.84
CA THR A 52 -8.43 -11.17 -22.38
C THR A 52 -9.59 -11.10 -21.40
N GLU A 53 -9.95 -9.89 -20.93
CA GLU A 53 -10.96 -9.58 -19.90
C GLU A 53 -10.70 -10.17 -18.51
N VAL A 54 -9.97 -11.27 -18.41
CA VAL A 54 -9.67 -12.00 -17.17
C VAL A 54 -8.23 -12.52 -17.22
N ILE A 55 -7.48 -12.29 -16.13
CA ILE A 55 -6.17 -12.91 -15.90
C ILE A 55 -6.33 -14.02 -14.85
N GLU A 56 -5.96 -15.24 -15.23
CA GLU A 56 -5.94 -16.39 -14.33
C GLU A 56 -4.91 -16.23 -13.21
N GLY A 57 -5.19 -16.83 -12.05
CA GLY A 57 -4.40 -16.65 -10.83
C GLY A 57 -2.91 -16.95 -11.00
N ASP A 58 -2.57 -18.07 -11.64
CA ASP A 58 -1.17 -18.47 -11.85
C ASP A 58 -0.42 -17.46 -12.73
N LYS A 59 -1.08 -16.97 -13.78
CA LYS A 59 -0.53 -15.97 -14.69
C LYS A 59 -0.34 -14.61 -14.00
N LEU A 60 -1.29 -14.22 -13.16
CA LEU A 60 -1.17 -13.01 -12.34
C LEU A 60 0.03 -13.13 -11.38
N GLN A 61 0.23 -14.28 -10.73
CA GLN A 61 1.39 -14.51 -9.86
C GLN A 61 2.71 -14.41 -10.62
N GLU A 62 2.80 -14.95 -11.84
CA GLU A 62 3.99 -14.79 -12.70
C GLU A 62 4.27 -13.32 -13.03
N LEU A 63 3.24 -12.52 -13.31
CA LEU A 63 3.38 -11.10 -13.56
C LEU A 63 3.83 -10.35 -12.30
N LEU A 64 3.20 -10.62 -11.15
CA LEU A 64 3.53 -10.01 -9.87
C LEU A 64 4.93 -10.39 -9.35
N SER A 65 5.46 -11.55 -9.74
CA SER A 65 6.83 -11.96 -9.38
C SER A 65 7.92 -10.99 -9.91
N LYS A 66 7.57 -10.16 -10.89
CA LYS A 66 8.44 -9.16 -11.52
C LYS A 66 8.38 -7.79 -10.83
N VAL A 67 7.52 -7.63 -9.83
CA VAL A 67 7.41 -6.37 -9.07
C VAL A 67 8.76 -6.06 -8.42
N LYS A 68 9.25 -4.84 -8.64
CA LYS A 68 10.39 -4.26 -7.96
C LYS A 68 9.86 -3.68 -6.65
N SER A 69 10.15 -4.34 -5.54
CA SER A 69 9.90 -3.83 -4.19
C SER A 69 11.20 -3.34 -3.59
N ALA A 70 11.19 -2.13 -3.01
CA ALA A 70 12.32 -1.60 -2.23
C ALA A 70 12.57 -2.40 -0.94
N ASP A 71 11.57 -3.15 -0.46
CA ASP A 71 11.65 -4.02 0.71
C ASP A 71 11.35 -5.47 0.32
N LYS A 72 12.38 -6.22 -0.09
CA LYS A 72 12.35 -7.68 0.08
C LYS A 72 12.76 -7.98 1.52
N GLU A 73 11.82 -7.89 2.47
CA GLU A 73 11.87 -8.83 3.59
C GLU A 73 11.29 -10.16 3.10
N PRO A 74 11.98 -11.28 3.35
CA PRO A 74 11.62 -12.56 2.78
C PRO A 74 10.25 -12.97 3.30
N ALA A 75 9.42 -13.51 2.41
CA ALA A 75 8.26 -14.30 2.78
C ALA A 75 8.70 -15.30 3.86
N VAL A 76 8.28 -15.05 5.10
CA VAL A 76 8.53 -15.95 6.23
C VAL A 76 7.70 -17.20 5.95
N VAL A 77 8.41 -18.33 5.89
CA VAL A 77 7.93 -19.71 5.80
C VAL A 77 7.06 -20.07 7.00
#